data_AF-A0A529NRN8-F1
#
_entry.id   AF-A0A529NRN8-F1
#
_cell.length_a   1.000
_cell.length_b   1.000
_cell.length_c   1.000
_cell.angle_alpha   90.00
_cell.angle_beta   90.00
_cell.angle_gamma   90.00
#
_symmetry.space_group_name_H-M   'P 1'
#
loop_
_entity.id
_entity.type
_entity.pdbx_description
1 polymer ?
#
loop_
_entity_poly.entity_id
_entity_poly.type
_entity_poly.pdbx_seq_one_letter_code
_entity_poly.pdbx_strand_id
1 'polypeptide(L)' 'VIHGTTDPIFPIEHGAALAEAVAGAKLVRIEGGGHELHPDDWAVMIAAIVAHDRAARARADPSPA' A
#
# COMPACT_ATOMS: atom_id res chain seq x y z
N VAL A 1 2.70 -1.21 0.42
CA VAL A 1 2.11 -2.56 0.52
C VAL A 1 0.61 -2.40 0.55
N ILE A 2 -0.10 -2.97 -0.42
CA ILE A 2 -1.56 -3.03 -0.43
C ILE A 2 -1.90 -4.48 -0.09
N HIS A 3 -2.70 -4.72 0.95
CA HIS A 3 -2.96 -6.07 1.48
C HIS A 3 -4.40 -6.21 1.95
N GLY A 4 -5.04 -7.33 1.65
CA GLY A 4 -6.38 -7.66 2.09
C GLY A 4 -6.42 -8.12 3.55
N THR A 5 -7.33 -7.59 4.37
CA THR A 5 -7.37 -7.94 5.81
C THR A 5 -7.85 -9.36 6.09
N THR A 6 -8.44 -10.03 5.10
CA THR A 6 -8.99 -11.38 5.20
C THR A 6 -8.30 -12.38 4.25
N ASP A 7 -7.09 -12.06 3.76
CA ASP A 7 -6.29 -12.97 2.93
C ASP A 7 -6.05 -14.31 3.66
N PRO A 8 -6.56 -15.44 3.13
CA PRO A 8 -6.43 -16.75 3.78
C PRO A 8 -5.08 -17.44 3.53
N ILE A 9 -4.27 -16.92 2.60
CA ILE A 9 -2.96 -17.47 2.21
C ILE A 9 -1.85 -16.73 2.95
N PHE A 10 -1.92 -15.41 2.98
CA PHE A 10 -0.95 -14.55 3.66
C PHE A 10 -1.65 -13.65 4.69
N PRO A 11 -1.56 -13.98 5.99
CA PRO A 11 -2.12 -13.15 7.05
C PRO A 11 -1.65 -11.70 6.95
N ILE A 12 -2.49 -10.76 7.41
CA ILE A 12 -2.23 -9.31 7.30
C ILE A 12 -0.90 -8.90 7.96
N GLU A 13 -0.44 -9.64 8.97
CA GLU A 13 0.84 -9.48 9.64
C GLU A 13 2.02 -9.60 8.67
N HIS A 14 1.92 -10.40 7.61
CA HIS A 14 2.95 -10.47 6.57
C HIS A 14 3.04 -9.16 5.78
N GLY A 15 1.90 -8.55 5.45
CA GLY A 15 1.85 -7.24 4.81
C GLY A 15 2.42 -6.14 5.71
N ALA A 16 2.14 -6.21 7.02
CA ALA A 16 2.73 -5.30 8.00
C ALA A 16 4.25 -5.47 8.11
N ALA A 17 4.72 -6.71 8.25
CA ALA A 17 6.16 -7.02 8.31
C ALA A 17 6.90 -6.52 7.06
N LEU A 18 6.31 -6.68 5.86
CA LEU A 18 6.88 -6.17 4.62
C LEU A 18 6.94 -4.63 4.60
N ALA A 19 5.91 -3.95 5.10
CA ALA A 19 5.89 -2.49 5.17
C ALA A 19 6.96 -1.94 6.12
N GLU A 20 7.22 -2.61 7.25
CA GLU A 20 8.28 -2.24 8.18
C GLU A 20 9.68 -2.50 7.62
N ALA A 21 9.86 -3.60 6.88
CA ALA A 21 11.15 -3.98 6.31
C ALA A 21 11.63 -3.06 5.18
N VAL A 22 10.71 -2.37 4.49
CA VAL A 22 11.03 -1.52 3.33
C VAL A 22 10.97 -0.05 3.70
N ALA A 23 12.14 0.61 3.70
CA ALA A 23 12.24 2.03 4.04
C ALA A 23 11.30 2.91 3.19
N GLY A 24 10.48 3.72 3.84
CA GLY A 24 9.53 4.61 3.19
C GLY A 24 8.27 3.92 2.63
N ALA A 25 8.11 2.61 2.82
CA ALA A 25 6.87 1.92 2.52
C ALA A 25 5.78 2.29 3.54
N LYS A 26 4.53 2.12 3.10
CA LYS A 26 3.34 2.25 3.94
C LYS A 26 2.44 1.04 3.69
N LEU A 27 1.74 0.59 4.73
CA LEU A 27 0.69 -0.42 4.60
C LEU A 27 -0.66 0.24 4.32
N VAL A 28 -1.33 -0.23 3.27
CA VAL A 28 -2.71 0.09 2.91
C VAL A 28 -3.50 -1.20 3.10
N ARG A 29 -4.48 -1.17 4.00
CA ARG A 29 -5.34 -2.30 4.32
C ARG A 29 -6.61 -2.20 3.49
N ILE A 30 -6.95 -3.27 2.78
CA ILE A 30 -8.24 -3.42 2.09
C ILE A 30 -9.14 -4.23 3.01
N GLU A 31 -10.09 -3.55 3.66
CA GLU A 31 -10.96 -4.17 4.66
C GLU A 31 -11.88 -5.21 4.01
N GLY A 32 -11.88 -6.43 4.54
CA GLY A 32 -12.61 -7.56 3.96
C GLY A 32 -11.98 -8.15 2.69
N GLY A 33 -10.87 -7.58 2.18
CA GLY A 33 -10.18 -8.06 1.00
C GLY A 33 -9.41 -9.36 1.25
N GLY A 34 -9.51 -10.31 0.31
CA GLY A 34 -8.83 -11.60 0.37
C GLY A 34 -7.44 -11.60 -0.30
N HIS A 35 -6.99 -12.79 -0.71
CA HIS A 35 -5.74 -12.96 -1.47
C HIS A 35 -5.80 -12.30 -2.85
N GLU A 36 -6.94 -12.43 -3.51
CA GLU A 36 -7.29 -11.65 -4.69
C GLU A 36 -8.13 -10.45 -4.25
N LEU A 37 -7.81 -9.27 -4.79
CA LEU A 37 -8.50 -8.02 -4.46
C LEU A 37 -9.63 -7.76 -5.46
N HIS A 38 -10.80 -7.34 -4.96
CA HIS A 38 -12.01 -7.20 -5.78
C HIS A 38 -11.98 -5.89 -6.61
N PRO A 39 -12.64 -5.85 -7.78
CA PRO A 39 -12.76 -4.62 -8.58
C PRO A 39 -13.35 -3.41 -7.83
N ASP A 40 -14.21 -3.65 -6.85
CA ASP A 40 -14.79 -2.58 -6.02
C ASP A 40 -13.72 -1.83 -5.20
N ASP A 41 -12.59 -2.48 -4.91
CA ASP A 41 -11.47 -1.88 -4.16
C ASP A 41 -10.53 -1.06 -5.05
N TRP A 42 -10.74 -1.06 -6.38
CA TRP A 42 -9.84 -0.39 -7.32
C TRP A 42 -9.68 1.09 -7.03
N ALA A 43 -10.74 1.80 -6.64
CA ALA A 43 -10.67 3.22 -6.32
C ALA A 43 -9.68 3.48 -5.17
N VAL A 44 -9.69 2.64 -4.12
CA VAL A 44 -8.78 2.73 -2.97
C VAL A 44 -7.35 2.44 -3.39
N MET A 45 -7.14 1.38 -4.18
CA MET A 45 -5.81 1.00 -4.66
C MET A 45 -5.19 2.05 -5.57
N ILE A 46 -5.96 2.57 -6.53
CA ILE A 46 -5.51 3.62 -7.45
C ILE A 46 -5.14 4.88 -6.67
N ALA A 47 -5.98 5.31 -5.73
CA ALA A 47 -5.69 6.47 -4.89
C ALA A 47 -4.39 6.30 -4.09
N ALA A 48 -4.16 5.11 -3.53
CA ALA A 48 -2.93 4.79 -2.81
C ALA A 48 -1.68 4.84 -3.71
N ILE A 49 -1.78 4.32 -4.94
CA ILE A 49 -0.69 4.35 -5.91
C ILE A 49 -0.36 5.80 -6.32
N VAL A 50 -1.37 6.61 -6.63
CA VAL A 50 -1.17 8.03 -6.98
C VAL A 50 -0.52 8.79 -5.82
N ALA A 51 -0.96 8.56 -4.58
CA ALA A 51 -0.37 9.18 -3.40
C ALA A 51 1.10 8.75 -3.21
N HIS A 52 1.42 7.48 -3.48
CA HIS A 52 2.79 6.98 -3.42
C HIS A 52 3.70 7.66 -4.46
N ASP A 53 3.26 7.77 -5.72
CA ASP A 53 4.02 8.43 -6.79
C ASP A 53 4.28 9.91 -6.47
N ARG A 54 3.25 10.65 -6.03
CA ARG A 54 3.41 12.06 -5.62
C ARG A 54 4.42 12.22 -4.49
N ALA A 55 4.33 11.36 -3.48
CA ALA A 55 5.26 11.40 -2.36
C ALA A 55 6.70 11.01 -2.78
N ALA A 56 6.85 10.08 -3.73
CA ALA A 56 8.15 9.71 -4.28
C ALA A 56 8.78 10.86 -5.07
N ARG A 57 8.00 11.55 -5.90
CA ARG A 57 8.46 12.73 -6.65
C ARG A 57 8.88 13.88 -5.73
N ALA A 58 8.10 14.16 -4.70
CA ALA A 58 8.44 15.18 -3.71
C ALA A 58 9.72 14.86 -2.92
N ARG A 59 10.07 13.58 -2.75
CA ARG A 59 11.35 13.18 -2.14
C ARG A 59 12.54 13.26 -3.12
N ALA A 60 12.29 13.02 -4.40
CA ALA A 60 13.32 13.04 -5.44
C ALA A 60 13.69 14.46 -5.88
N ASP A 61 12.80 15.42 -5.70
CA ASP A 61 13.03 16.85 -5.98
C ASP A 61 12.96 17.67 -4.67
N PRO A 62 14.03 17.62 -3.83
CA PRO A 62 14.16 18.52 -2.70
C PRO A 62 14.56 19.90 -3.25
N SER A 63 13.61 20.64 -3.82
CA SER A 63 13.91 21.99 -4.33
C SER A 63 14.61 22.82 -3.23
N PRO A 64 15.74 23.48 -3.54
CA PRO A 64 16.55 24.17 -2.55
C PRO A 64 15.89 25.49 -2.16
N ALA A 65 15.76 25.71 -0.85
CA ALA A 65 15.76 27.07 -0.31
C ALA A 65 17.18 27.63 -0.34
#